data_AF-A0A931T1F0-F1
#
_entry.id   AF-A0A931T1F0-F1
#
_cell.length_a   1.000
_cell.length_b   1.000
_cell.length_c   1.000
_cell.angle_alpha   90.00
_cell.angle_beta   90.00
_cell.angle_gamma   90.00
#
_symmetry.space_group_name_H-M   'P 1'
#
loop_
_entity.id
_entity.type
_entity.pdbx_description
1 polymer ?
#
loop_
_entity_poly.entity_id
_entity_poly.type
_entity_poly.pdbx_seq_one_letter_code
_entity_poly.pdbx_strand_id
1 'polypeptide(L)'
;MKRNQTFTEIEIRLFDTPGKLTVRGRSTKAVVAALLRGAAAHGPWLRQIARWVEHLAEDGWRYRGYDGDVLIFRSTRSLDPTEAEAYLQRRFGRDALSRVSVRERALQRDGAGRADGEASAAPPRLPKADDELTKELRRLIAPEQHQAELYLGHPTEELSELLLDMSFLAQESLEDTDVAALTDKLREEHTEDAQYRDLHSRYLTLMERAGPGDPAAEEAYWDLFSYTSRKLSRLVPALRGFLERRGFSDLCEHEATAFLTAALSQALSVIEDREE
;
A
#
# COMPACT_ATOMS: atom_id res chain seq x y z
N MET A 1 13.20 3.12 -28.62
CA MET A 1 13.68 1.83 -28.08
C MET A 1 14.00 2.01 -26.61
N LYS A 2 13.14 1.56 -25.68
CA LYS A 2 13.40 1.64 -24.23
C LYS A 2 13.96 0.31 -23.76
N ARG A 3 15.19 0.32 -23.21
CA ARG A 3 15.90 -0.84 -22.65
C ARG A 3 15.05 -1.50 -21.55
N ASN A 4 14.81 -2.81 -21.65
CA ASN A 4 14.36 -3.63 -20.52
C ASN A 4 15.40 -3.49 -19.40
N GLN A 5 15.02 -2.89 -18.28
CA GLN A 5 15.91 -2.80 -17.12
C GLN A 5 15.92 -4.18 -16.45
N THR A 6 17.06 -4.87 -16.53
CA THR A 6 17.32 -6.09 -15.75
C THR A 6 17.80 -5.68 -14.36
N PHE A 7 17.29 -6.36 -13.33
CA PHE A 7 17.73 -6.16 -11.97
C PHE A 7 18.15 -7.49 -11.35
N THR A 8 19.14 -7.41 -10.49
CA THR A 8 19.68 -8.56 -9.76
C THR A 8 18.98 -8.66 -8.41
N GLU A 9 18.37 -9.81 -8.17
CA GLU A 9 17.79 -10.17 -6.88
C GLU A 9 18.64 -11.26 -6.24
N ILE A 10 18.73 -11.22 -4.91
CA ILE A 10 19.34 -12.28 -4.11
C ILE A 10 18.31 -12.79 -3.12
N GLU A 11 18.31 -14.11 -2.95
CA GLU A 11 17.45 -14.85 -2.06
C GLU A 11 18.31 -15.49 -0.99
N ILE A 12 18.07 -15.15 0.28
CA ILE A 12 18.83 -15.65 1.43
C ILE A 12 17.94 -16.64 2.18
N ARG A 13 18.31 -17.92 2.16
CA ARG A 13 17.59 -18.96 2.88
C ARG A 13 17.82 -18.87 4.38
N LEU A 14 16.72 -18.74 5.13
CA LEU A 14 16.69 -18.58 6.57
C LEU A 14 16.59 -19.87 7.36
N PHE A 15 16.37 -21.04 6.77
CA PHE A 15 16.39 -22.33 7.46
C PHE A 15 16.78 -23.48 6.52
N ASP A 16 17.41 -24.54 7.05
CA ASP A 16 17.65 -25.78 6.30
C ASP A 16 16.42 -26.69 6.28
N THR A 17 15.60 -26.58 7.32
CA THR A 17 14.29 -27.24 7.48
C THR A 17 13.21 -26.17 7.70
N PRO A 18 11.98 -26.32 7.20
CA PRO A 18 10.96 -25.28 7.26
C PRO A 18 10.78 -24.72 8.69
N GLY A 19 10.99 -23.42 8.84
CA GLY A 19 11.01 -22.74 10.14
C GLY A 19 10.03 -21.59 10.17
N LYS A 20 9.33 -21.39 11.29
CA LYS A 20 8.41 -20.25 11.44
C LYS A 20 9.11 -19.11 12.19
N LEU A 21 9.64 -18.14 11.45
CA LEU A 21 10.07 -16.87 12.02
C LEU A 21 9.09 -15.77 11.64
N THR A 22 8.56 -15.07 12.64
CA THR A 22 7.65 -13.95 12.38
C THR A 22 8.45 -12.68 12.08
N VAL A 23 8.59 -12.34 10.80
CA VAL A 23 9.20 -11.09 10.35
C VAL A 23 8.10 -10.05 10.10
N ARG A 24 7.77 -9.26 11.13
CA ARG A 24 6.68 -8.25 11.09
C ARG A 24 7.09 -6.91 10.45
N GLY A 25 8.17 -6.86 9.68
CA GLY A 25 8.84 -5.62 9.28
C GLY A 25 8.94 -5.39 7.77
N ARG A 26 8.59 -4.19 7.30
CA ARG A 26 8.81 -3.72 5.91
C ARG A 26 10.20 -3.08 5.69
N SER A 27 10.99 -2.89 6.75
CA SER A 27 12.30 -2.24 6.69
C SER A 27 13.43 -3.21 7.05
N THR A 28 14.62 -2.99 6.49
CA THR A 28 15.83 -3.75 6.83
C THR A 28 16.08 -3.79 8.34
N LYS A 29 15.88 -2.66 9.04
CA LYS A 29 16.05 -2.55 10.49
C LYS A 29 15.10 -3.48 11.26
N ALA A 30 13.85 -3.61 10.81
CA ALA A 30 12.88 -4.50 11.43
C ALA A 30 13.17 -5.98 11.14
N VAL A 31 13.70 -6.30 9.95
CA VAL A 31 14.17 -7.64 9.59
C VAL A 31 15.35 -8.05 10.48
N VAL A 32 16.36 -7.19 10.64
CA VAL A 32 17.51 -7.42 11.52
C VAL A 32 17.05 -7.68 12.96
N ALA A 33 16.15 -6.85 13.49
CA ALA A 33 15.60 -7.05 14.83
C ALA A 33 14.82 -8.37 14.97
N ALA A 34 14.11 -8.82 13.93
CA ALA A 34 13.43 -10.11 13.92
C ALA A 34 14.42 -11.28 13.92
N LEU A 35 15.49 -11.21 13.12
CA LEU A 35 16.54 -12.23 13.06
C LEU A 35 17.30 -12.35 14.40
N LEU A 36 17.65 -11.23 15.02
CA LEU A 36 18.34 -11.21 16.31
C LEU A 36 17.48 -11.80 17.44
N ARG A 37 16.17 -11.50 17.46
CA ARG A 37 15.22 -12.10 18.40
C ARG A 37 15.01 -13.61 18.12
N GLY A 38 14.92 -13.99 16.86
CA GLY A 38 14.76 -15.38 16.43
C GLY A 38 15.99 -16.26 16.69
N ALA A 39 17.19 -15.67 16.81
CA ALA A 39 18.43 -16.41 16.99
C ALA A 39 18.46 -17.27 18.27
N ALA A 40 17.74 -16.88 19.32
CA ALA A 40 17.63 -17.68 20.54
C ALA A 40 16.83 -18.98 20.31
N ALA A 41 15.81 -18.94 19.44
CA ALA A 41 14.90 -20.05 19.20
C ALA A 41 15.32 -20.93 18.01
N HIS A 42 15.97 -20.35 16.99
CA HIS A 42 16.28 -21.04 15.73
C HIS A 42 17.79 -21.10 15.41
N GLY A 43 18.62 -20.68 16.37
CA GLY A 43 20.07 -20.89 16.34
C GLY A 43 20.89 -19.62 16.07
N PRO A 44 22.19 -19.66 16.45
CA PRO A 44 23.08 -18.49 16.45
C PRO A 44 23.38 -17.96 15.05
N TRP A 45 23.19 -18.78 14.03
CA TRP A 45 23.46 -18.44 12.64
C TRP A 45 22.49 -17.37 12.08
N LEU A 46 21.29 -17.20 12.66
CA LEU A 46 20.43 -16.06 12.31
C LEU A 46 21.08 -14.72 12.67
N ARG A 47 21.99 -14.68 13.65
CA ARG A 47 22.81 -13.48 13.93
C ARG A 47 23.81 -13.22 12.81
N GLN A 48 24.30 -14.28 12.16
CA GLN A 48 25.19 -14.15 11.00
C GLN A 48 24.41 -13.61 9.80
N ILE A 49 23.19 -14.09 9.54
CA ILE A 49 22.32 -13.51 8.52
C ILE A 49 21.99 -12.05 8.84
N ALA A 50 21.70 -11.72 10.10
CA ALA A 50 21.41 -10.33 10.49
C ALA A 50 22.55 -9.38 10.10
N ARG A 51 23.82 -9.80 10.30
CA ARG A 51 25.00 -9.05 9.86
C ARG A 51 25.10 -8.93 8.34
N TRP A 52 24.77 -10.00 7.60
CA TRP A 52 24.73 -9.94 6.13
C TRP A 52 23.68 -8.95 5.64
N VAL A 53 22.50 -8.94 6.26
CA VAL A 53 21.39 -8.03 5.92
C VAL A 53 21.76 -6.56 6.19
N GLU A 54 22.48 -6.27 7.29
CA GLU A 54 23.00 -4.93 7.58
C GLU A 54 23.98 -4.47 6.48
N HIS A 55 24.97 -5.30 6.15
CA HIS A 55 25.93 -4.99 5.09
C HIS A 55 25.31 -4.86 3.70
N LEU A 56 24.30 -5.68 3.39
CA LEU A 56 23.54 -5.55 2.14
C LEU A 56 22.87 -4.18 2.05
N ALA A 57 22.25 -3.71 3.14
CA ALA A 57 21.62 -2.40 3.15
C ALA A 57 22.63 -1.24 3.07
N GLU A 58 23.79 -1.35 3.73
CA GLU A 58 24.91 -0.40 3.59
C GLU A 58 25.42 -0.32 2.15
N ASP A 59 25.51 -1.47 1.48
CA ASP A 59 26.02 -1.60 0.11
C ASP A 59 24.94 -1.32 -0.96
N GLY A 60 23.75 -0.84 -0.54
CA GLY A 60 22.69 -0.34 -1.43
C GLY A 60 21.72 -1.41 -1.93
N TRP A 61 21.60 -2.56 -1.27
CA TRP A 61 20.56 -3.54 -1.55
C TRP A 61 19.28 -3.22 -0.78
N ARG A 62 18.13 -3.31 -1.46
CA ARG A 62 16.82 -3.04 -0.88
C ARG A 62 16.09 -4.33 -0.55
N TYR A 63 15.64 -4.46 0.69
CA TYR A 63 14.75 -5.53 1.12
C TYR A 63 13.42 -5.48 0.34
N ARG A 64 12.93 -6.64 -0.13
CA ARG A 64 11.71 -6.76 -0.95
C ARG A 64 10.62 -7.58 -0.29
N GLY A 65 10.99 -8.55 0.54
CA GLY A 65 10.00 -9.39 1.21
C GLY A 65 10.61 -10.64 1.83
N TYR A 66 9.75 -11.37 2.54
CA TYR A 66 10.07 -12.61 3.23
C TYR A 66 8.94 -13.60 2.98
N ASP A 67 9.28 -14.80 2.53
CA ASP A 67 8.34 -15.86 2.14
C ASP A 67 8.26 -16.99 3.18
N GLY A 68 8.50 -16.69 4.46
CA GLY A 68 8.51 -17.71 5.52
C GLY A 68 9.82 -18.49 5.65
N ASP A 69 10.55 -18.73 4.58
CA ASP A 69 11.86 -19.42 4.64
C ASP A 69 13.00 -18.65 3.96
N VAL A 70 12.70 -17.60 3.18
CA VAL A 70 13.68 -16.90 2.34
C VAL A 70 13.49 -15.39 2.44
N LEU A 71 14.59 -14.63 2.62
CA LEU A 71 14.60 -13.17 2.48
C LEU A 71 14.98 -12.78 1.06
N ILE A 72 14.27 -11.81 0.49
CA ILE A 72 14.50 -11.32 -0.87
C ILE A 72 15.08 -9.91 -0.81
N PHE A 73 16.22 -9.69 -1.45
CA PHE A 73 16.85 -8.38 -1.62
C PHE A 73 17.08 -8.09 -3.09
N ARG A 74 17.00 -6.81 -3.46
CA ARG A 74 17.24 -6.33 -4.82
C ARG A 74 18.37 -5.31 -4.84
N SER A 75 19.29 -5.46 -5.78
CA SER A 75 20.34 -4.48 -6.01
C SER A 75 19.76 -3.17 -6.58
N THR A 76 20.25 -2.03 -6.09
CA THR A 76 19.97 -0.72 -6.70
C THR A 76 20.84 -0.44 -7.93
N ARG A 77 21.88 -1.26 -8.17
CA ARG A 77 22.77 -1.22 -9.34
C ARG A 77 22.48 -2.40 -10.25
N SER A 78 22.61 -2.21 -11.57
CA SER A 78 22.63 -3.32 -12.52
C SER A 78 23.91 -4.12 -12.33
N LEU A 79 23.80 -5.34 -11.80
CA LEU A 79 24.93 -6.26 -11.61
C LEU A 79 24.68 -7.51 -12.46
N ASP A 80 25.71 -7.98 -13.14
CA ASP A 80 25.67 -9.31 -13.77
C ASP A 80 25.62 -10.41 -12.67
N PRO A 81 25.00 -11.58 -12.89
CA PRO A 81 24.98 -12.65 -11.89
C PRO A 81 26.37 -13.06 -11.39
N THR A 82 27.36 -13.07 -12.30
CA THR A 82 28.76 -13.36 -11.97
C THR A 82 29.36 -12.31 -11.02
N GLU A 83 29.02 -11.04 -11.23
CA GLU A 83 29.48 -9.93 -10.38
C GLU A 83 28.80 -9.95 -9.01
N ALA A 84 27.52 -10.31 -8.96
CA ALA A 84 26.77 -10.45 -7.73
C ALA A 84 27.29 -11.64 -6.89
N GLU A 85 27.57 -12.79 -7.50
CA GLU A 85 28.19 -13.93 -6.81
C GLU A 85 29.59 -13.60 -6.29
N ALA A 86 30.42 -12.93 -7.10
CA ALA A 86 31.75 -12.49 -6.67
C ALA A 86 31.68 -11.48 -5.51
N TYR A 87 30.70 -10.56 -5.53
CA TYR A 87 30.43 -9.64 -4.43
C TYR A 87 30.02 -10.40 -3.16
N LEU A 88 29.07 -11.34 -3.25
CA LEU A 88 28.62 -12.16 -2.12
C LEU A 88 29.78 -12.98 -1.52
N GLN A 89 30.60 -13.59 -2.37
CA GLN A 89 31.75 -14.37 -1.93
C GLN A 89 32.81 -13.50 -1.24
N ARG A 90 33.06 -12.29 -1.75
CA ARG A 90 34.02 -11.33 -1.14
C ARG A 90 33.50 -10.77 0.18
N ARG A 91 32.20 -10.51 0.29
CA ARG A 91 31.59 -9.82 1.44
C ARG A 91 31.19 -10.79 2.55
N PHE A 92 30.69 -11.97 2.21
CA PHE A 92 30.10 -12.93 3.16
C PHE A 92 30.85 -14.28 3.24
N GLY A 93 31.87 -14.48 2.39
CA GLY A 93 32.65 -15.72 2.33
C GLY A 93 32.01 -16.79 1.45
N ARG A 94 32.75 -17.86 1.16
CA ARG A 94 32.29 -18.97 0.30
C ARG A 94 31.06 -19.69 0.85
N ASP A 95 30.95 -19.78 2.17
CA ASP A 95 29.86 -20.51 2.83
C ASP A 95 28.50 -19.84 2.63
N ALA A 96 28.47 -18.54 2.32
CA ALA A 96 27.24 -17.80 2.04
C ALA A 96 26.52 -18.31 0.77
N LEU A 97 27.27 -18.79 -0.24
CA LEU A 97 26.71 -19.29 -1.50
C LEU A 97 25.91 -20.59 -1.31
N SER A 98 26.07 -21.30 -0.19
CA SER A 98 25.23 -22.46 0.14
C SER A 98 23.79 -22.10 0.49
N ARG A 99 23.53 -20.83 0.85
CA ARG A 99 22.23 -20.32 1.30
C ARG A 99 21.72 -19.12 0.51
N VAL A 100 22.58 -18.49 -0.29
CA VAL A 100 22.24 -17.32 -1.10
C VAL A 100 22.19 -17.70 -2.57
N SER A 101 21.03 -17.56 -3.20
CA SER A 101 20.89 -17.73 -4.65
C SER A 101 20.69 -16.39 -5.34
N VAL A 102 21.41 -16.17 -6.44
CA VAL A 102 21.29 -14.97 -7.29
C VAL A 102 20.28 -15.25 -8.41
N ARG A 103 19.36 -14.32 -8.64
CA ARG A 103 18.37 -14.38 -9.73
C ARG A 103 18.41 -13.10 -10.54
N GLU A 104 18.58 -13.23 -11.86
CA GLU A 104 18.38 -12.12 -12.78
C GLU A 104 16.92 -12.05 -13.19
N ARG A 105 16.27 -10.91 -12.93
CA ARG A 105 14.88 -10.69 -13.33
C ARG A 105 14.81 -9.48 -14.25
N ALA A 106 14.46 -9.73 -15.51
CA ALA A 106 14.03 -8.68 -16.40
C ALA A 106 12.73 -8.08 -15.86
N LEU A 107 12.61 -6.75 -15.86
CA LEU A 107 11.37 -6.07 -15.55
C LEU A 107 10.36 -6.41 -16.67
N GLN A 108 9.66 -7.53 -16.51
CA GLN A 108 8.45 -7.81 -17.25
C GLN A 108 7.50 -6.71 -16.80
N ARG A 109 7.21 -5.79 -17.72
CA ARG A 109 6.05 -4.91 -17.60
C ARG A 109 4.88 -5.87 -17.38
N ASP A 110 4.34 -5.87 -16.17
CA ASP A 110 3.12 -6.60 -15.87
C ASP A 110 2.07 -6.15 -16.91
N GLY A 111 1.73 -7.05 -17.83
CA GLY A 111 0.92 -6.76 -19.02
C GLY A 111 1.64 -6.98 -20.34
N ALA A 112 1.97 -8.24 -20.66
CA ALA A 112 1.75 -8.86 -21.97
C ALA A 112 2.57 -10.17 -22.10
N GLY A 113 1.84 -11.28 -22.25
CA GLY A 113 2.30 -12.46 -22.99
C GLY A 113 3.33 -13.36 -22.33
N ARG A 114 2.86 -14.34 -21.56
CA ARG A 114 3.37 -15.71 -21.71
C ARG A 114 2.25 -16.56 -22.30
N ALA A 115 2.43 -16.90 -23.57
CA ALA A 115 1.88 -18.11 -24.14
C ALA A 115 2.51 -19.28 -23.36
N ASP A 116 1.72 -19.94 -22.53
CA ASP A 116 1.23 -21.28 -22.81
C ASP A 116 0.26 -21.67 -21.68
N GLY A 117 -0.86 -22.27 -22.09
CA GLY A 117 -2.13 -22.21 -21.40
C GLY A 117 -2.12 -22.77 -19.98
N GLU A 118 -2.62 -21.95 -19.06
CA GLU A 118 -3.61 -22.36 -18.05
C GLU A 118 -4.16 -21.07 -17.42
N ALA A 119 -5.45 -20.85 -17.60
CA ALA A 119 -6.18 -19.73 -17.04
C ALA A 119 -6.21 -19.85 -15.51
N SER A 120 -5.22 -19.31 -14.83
CA SER A 120 -5.31 -19.05 -13.39
C SER A 120 -5.83 -17.64 -13.19
N ALA A 121 -7.07 -17.56 -12.71
CA ALA A 121 -7.78 -16.36 -12.29
C ALA A 121 -7.07 -15.72 -11.08
N ALA A 122 -5.90 -15.13 -11.29
CA ALA A 122 -5.30 -14.27 -10.30
C ALA A 122 -6.07 -12.93 -10.28
N PRO A 123 -6.68 -12.53 -9.15
CA PRO A 123 -7.36 -11.25 -9.06
C PRO A 123 -6.36 -10.12 -9.38
N PRO A 124 -6.82 -9.02 -10.01
CA PRO A 124 -5.96 -7.91 -10.39
C PRO A 124 -5.20 -7.42 -9.15
N ARG A 125 -3.86 -7.42 -9.25
CA ARG A 125 -2.99 -7.01 -8.14
C ARG A 125 -3.35 -5.59 -7.74
N LEU A 126 -3.84 -5.44 -6.51
CA LEU A 126 -4.07 -4.14 -5.91
C LEU A 126 -2.73 -3.39 -5.86
N PRO A 127 -2.68 -2.17 -6.39
CA PRO A 127 -1.51 -1.32 -6.24
C PRO A 127 -1.24 -1.06 -4.76
N LYS A 128 0.04 -1.18 -4.37
CA LYS A 128 0.46 -1.20 -2.97
C LYS A 128 0.01 0.06 -2.23
N ALA A 129 -0.37 -0.13 -0.97
CA ALA A 129 -0.67 0.84 0.08
C ALA A 129 0.29 2.03 0.27
N ASP A 130 1.37 2.13 -0.51
CA ASP A 130 2.43 3.13 -0.39
C ASP A 130 2.46 4.14 -1.56
N ASP A 131 1.48 4.10 -2.48
CA ASP A 131 1.35 5.14 -3.50
C ASP A 131 1.02 6.49 -2.83
N GLU A 132 1.67 7.58 -3.25
CA GLU A 132 1.50 8.92 -2.67
C GLU A 132 0.03 9.36 -2.65
N LEU A 133 -0.74 9.03 -3.70
CA LEU A 133 -2.19 9.27 -3.72
C LEU A 133 -2.94 8.52 -2.60
N THR A 134 -2.54 7.28 -2.31
CA THR A 134 -3.13 6.50 -1.22
C THR A 134 -2.74 7.06 0.14
N LYS A 135 -1.53 7.61 0.30
CA LYS A 135 -1.10 8.30 1.53
C LYS A 135 -1.84 9.62 1.74
N GLU A 136 -1.99 10.43 0.68
CA GLU A 136 -2.77 11.66 0.75
C GLU A 136 -4.25 11.36 1.04
N LEU A 137 -4.84 10.36 0.38
CA LEU A 137 -6.22 9.92 0.69
C LEU A 137 -6.35 9.39 2.12
N ARG A 138 -5.33 8.71 2.67
CA ARG A 138 -5.29 8.35 4.11
C ARG A 138 -5.26 9.57 5.00
N ARG A 139 -4.43 10.57 4.68
CA ARG A 139 -4.35 11.83 5.42
C ARG A 139 -5.69 12.58 5.40
N LEU A 140 -6.41 12.55 4.27
CA LEU A 140 -7.68 13.24 4.07
C LEU A 140 -8.87 12.51 4.73
N ILE A 141 -8.92 11.17 4.68
CA ILE A 141 -10.12 10.38 5.07
C ILE A 141 -9.99 9.72 6.45
N ALA A 142 -8.81 9.70 7.09
CA ALA A 142 -8.63 9.29 8.49
C ALA A 142 -8.41 10.51 9.42
N PRO A 143 -9.40 11.44 9.55
CA PRO A 143 -9.22 12.68 10.29
C PRO A 143 -9.01 12.43 11.79
N GLU A 144 -9.50 11.33 12.38
CA GLU A 144 -9.40 11.11 13.83
C GLU A 144 -7.96 10.99 14.34
N GLN A 145 -7.03 10.48 13.52
CA GLN A 145 -5.61 10.34 13.90
C GLN A 145 -4.77 11.58 13.53
N HIS A 146 -5.31 12.47 12.68
CA HIS A 146 -4.61 13.64 12.16
C HIS A 146 -5.34 14.96 12.42
N GLN A 147 -6.44 14.95 13.17
CA GLN A 147 -7.22 16.14 13.55
C GLN A 147 -6.31 17.17 14.25
N ALA A 148 -5.41 16.72 15.12
CA ALA A 148 -4.47 17.60 15.79
C ALA A 148 -3.47 18.30 14.82
N GLU A 149 -3.19 17.71 13.65
CA GLU A 149 -2.28 18.24 12.63
C GLU A 149 -3.00 19.03 11.53
N LEU A 150 -4.22 18.62 11.18
CA LEU A 150 -5.12 19.27 10.21
C LEU A 150 -5.80 20.53 10.76
N TYR A 151 -5.77 20.74 12.06
CA TYR A 151 -6.52 21.82 12.69
C TYR A 151 -5.66 22.63 13.67
N LEU A 152 -4.36 22.70 13.41
CA LEU A 152 -3.38 23.44 14.21
C LEU A 152 -3.78 24.93 14.34
N GLY A 153 -4.51 25.26 15.41
CA GLY A 153 -4.68 26.62 15.91
C GLY A 153 -6.08 27.22 15.90
N HIS A 154 -7.09 26.54 15.34
CA HIS A 154 -8.46 27.06 15.35
C HIS A 154 -9.21 26.70 16.65
N PRO A 155 -9.95 27.63 17.26
CA PRO A 155 -10.95 27.31 18.28
C PRO A 155 -11.89 26.22 17.77
N THR A 156 -12.30 25.31 18.66
CA THR A 156 -13.20 24.19 18.32
C THR A 156 -14.51 24.67 17.68
N GLU A 157 -14.97 25.86 18.04
CA GLU A 157 -16.17 26.51 17.50
C GLU A 157 -15.99 26.90 16.03
N GLU A 158 -14.94 27.63 15.68
CA GLU A 158 -14.61 28.00 14.28
C GLU A 158 -14.43 26.76 13.38
N LEU A 159 -13.85 25.70 13.95
CA LEU A 159 -13.67 24.44 13.25
C LEU A 159 -14.98 23.72 12.98
N SER A 160 -15.91 23.75 13.95
CA SER A 160 -17.24 23.17 13.78
C SER A 160 -18.07 23.93 12.75
N GLU A 161 -17.95 25.26 12.71
CA GLU A 161 -18.57 26.11 11.69
C GLU A 161 -17.99 25.81 10.30
N LEU A 162 -16.66 25.77 10.17
CA LEU A 162 -15.99 25.39 8.93
C LEU A 162 -16.43 24.02 8.42
N LEU A 163 -16.46 23.00 9.29
CA LEU A 163 -16.89 21.66 8.92
C LEU A 163 -18.35 21.63 8.47
N LEU A 164 -19.22 22.42 9.11
CA LEU A 164 -20.62 22.54 8.74
C LEU A 164 -20.78 23.21 7.38
N ASP A 165 -20.09 24.32 7.14
CA ASP A 165 -20.12 25.05 5.86
C ASP A 165 -19.61 24.17 4.72
N MET A 166 -18.48 23.47 4.94
CA MET A 166 -17.93 22.55 3.95
C MET A 166 -18.81 21.34 3.73
N SER A 167 -19.56 20.88 4.75
CA SER A 167 -20.55 19.82 4.60
C SER A 167 -21.74 20.25 3.74
N PHE A 168 -22.23 21.49 3.89
CA PHE A 168 -23.29 22.02 3.02
C PHE A 168 -22.80 22.19 1.58
N LEU A 169 -21.60 22.73 1.40
CA LEU A 169 -20.97 22.87 0.09
C LEU A 169 -20.75 21.49 -0.57
N ALA A 170 -20.37 20.48 0.22
CA ALA A 170 -20.25 19.10 -0.23
C ALA A 170 -21.59 18.51 -0.69
N GLN A 171 -22.67 18.71 0.06
CA GLN A 171 -24.01 18.26 -0.35
C GLN A 171 -24.42 18.90 -1.67
N GLU A 172 -24.27 20.21 -1.78
CA GLU A 172 -24.57 20.94 -3.02
C GLU A 172 -23.71 20.46 -4.20
N SER A 173 -22.44 20.10 -3.94
CA SER A 173 -21.55 19.57 -4.97
C SER A 173 -22.03 18.24 -5.54
N LEU A 174 -22.72 17.40 -4.75
CA LEU A 174 -23.26 16.13 -5.22
C LEU A 174 -24.51 16.29 -6.08
N GLU A 175 -25.20 17.42 -5.97
CA GLU A 175 -26.33 17.79 -6.84
C GLU A 175 -25.88 18.41 -8.16
N ASP A 176 -24.59 18.78 -8.29
CA ASP A 176 -24.02 19.27 -9.54
C ASP A 176 -24.09 18.20 -10.64
N THR A 177 -24.57 18.59 -11.82
CA THR A 177 -24.79 17.67 -12.94
C THR A 177 -23.57 16.80 -13.31
N ASP A 178 -22.36 17.37 -13.28
CA ASP A 178 -21.14 16.63 -13.66
C ASP A 178 -20.74 15.64 -12.56
N VAL A 179 -20.84 16.07 -11.30
CA VAL A 179 -20.51 15.27 -10.12
C VAL A 179 -21.54 14.16 -9.92
N ALA A 180 -22.83 14.47 -10.03
CA ALA A 180 -23.94 13.52 -9.94
C ALA A 180 -23.82 12.42 -11.00
N ALA A 181 -23.62 12.79 -12.28
CA ALA A 181 -23.46 11.83 -13.36
C ALA A 181 -22.26 10.89 -13.15
N LEU A 182 -21.16 11.41 -12.60
CA LEU A 182 -19.99 10.60 -12.29
C LEU A 182 -20.23 9.70 -11.06
N THR A 183 -20.96 10.19 -10.06
CA THR A 183 -21.34 9.44 -8.87
C THR A 183 -22.26 8.27 -9.23
N ASP A 184 -23.27 8.51 -10.07
CA ASP A 184 -24.16 7.46 -10.60
C ASP A 184 -23.38 6.39 -11.35
N LYS A 185 -22.46 6.79 -12.22
CA LYS A 185 -21.57 5.85 -12.91
C LYS A 185 -20.74 5.01 -11.94
N LEU A 186 -20.17 5.64 -10.90
CA LEU A 186 -19.39 4.92 -9.89
C LEU A 186 -20.27 3.98 -9.06
N ARG A 187 -21.53 4.33 -8.82
CA ARG A 187 -22.54 3.50 -8.17
C ARG A 187 -22.89 2.26 -9.00
N GLU A 188 -23.17 2.43 -10.29
CA GLU A 188 -23.39 1.31 -11.23
C GLU A 188 -22.17 0.36 -11.27
N GLU A 189 -20.97 0.94 -11.41
CA GLU A 189 -19.72 0.17 -11.36
C GLU A 189 -19.51 -0.51 -9.99
N HIS A 190 -20.09 0.01 -8.90
CA HIS A 190 -20.00 -0.55 -7.55
C HIS A 190 -20.94 -1.73 -7.34
N THR A 191 -22.15 -1.69 -7.91
CA THR A 191 -23.10 -2.80 -7.83
C THR A 191 -22.49 -4.11 -8.36
N GLU A 192 -21.74 -4.03 -9.45
CA GLU A 192 -21.10 -5.19 -10.09
C GLU A 192 -19.68 -5.48 -9.59
N ASP A 193 -19.18 -4.73 -8.60
CA ASP A 193 -17.78 -4.77 -8.15
C ASP A 193 -17.44 -6.02 -7.32
N ALA A 194 -17.01 -7.08 -8.01
CA ALA A 194 -16.59 -8.33 -7.39
C ALA A 194 -15.34 -8.15 -6.50
N GLN A 195 -14.45 -7.22 -6.84
CA GLN A 195 -13.22 -6.99 -6.09
C GLN A 195 -13.51 -6.28 -4.76
N TYR A 196 -14.36 -5.26 -4.78
CA TYR A 196 -14.85 -4.63 -3.54
C TYR A 196 -15.51 -5.67 -2.63
N ARG A 197 -16.42 -6.51 -3.17
CA ARG A 197 -17.11 -7.54 -2.38
C ARG A 197 -16.15 -8.54 -1.72
N ASP A 198 -15.12 -8.98 -2.44
CA ASP A 198 -14.08 -9.89 -1.92
C ASP A 198 -13.28 -9.22 -0.78
N LEU A 199 -12.81 -7.99 -0.99
CA LEU A 199 -12.08 -7.23 0.01
C LEU A 199 -12.91 -6.94 1.26
N HIS A 200 -14.16 -6.54 1.06
CA HIS A 200 -15.10 -6.26 2.13
C HIS A 200 -15.40 -7.53 2.94
N SER A 201 -15.67 -8.66 2.27
CA SER A 201 -15.88 -9.95 2.93
C SER A 201 -14.64 -10.41 3.70
N ARG A 202 -13.44 -10.25 3.13
CA ARG A 202 -12.17 -10.59 3.78
C ARG A 202 -11.96 -9.76 5.06
N TYR A 203 -12.22 -8.45 4.98
CA TYR A 203 -12.12 -7.55 6.14
C TYR A 203 -13.09 -7.97 7.25
N LEU A 204 -14.38 -8.15 6.95
CA LEU A 204 -15.39 -8.56 7.94
C LEU A 204 -15.04 -9.91 8.58
N THR A 205 -14.65 -10.91 7.77
CA THR A 205 -14.28 -12.24 8.28
C THR A 205 -13.09 -12.18 9.24
N LEU A 206 -12.09 -11.33 8.95
CA LEU A 206 -10.92 -11.16 9.81
C LEU A 206 -11.25 -10.36 11.07
N MET A 207 -12.09 -9.33 10.97
CA MET A 207 -12.57 -8.57 12.12
C MET A 207 -13.38 -9.45 13.09
N GLU A 208 -14.28 -10.30 12.58
CA GLU A 208 -15.06 -11.24 13.39
C GLU A 208 -14.18 -12.29 14.08
N ARG A 209 -13.14 -12.77 13.39
CA ARG A 209 -12.30 -13.86 13.90
C ARG A 209 -11.20 -13.40 14.85
N ALA A 210 -10.56 -12.27 14.57
CA ALA A 210 -9.34 -11.82 15.26
C ALA A 210 -9.55 -10.55 16.10
N GLY A 211 -10.62 -9.79 15.82
CA GLY A 211 -10.94 -8.55 16.54
C GLY A 211 -10.11 -7.34 16.09
N PRO A 212 -10.44 -6.15 16.63
CA PRO A 212 -9.69 -4.92 16.36
C PRO A 212 -8.26 -5.02 16.90
N GLY A 213 -7.28 -4.59 16.11
CA GLY A 213 -5.85 -4.61 16.45
C GLY A 213 -5.07 -5.85 16.00
N ASP A 214 -5.73 -6.81 15.33
CA ASP A 214 -5.03 -7.88 14.62
C ASP A 214 -4.38 -7.35 13.33
N PRO A 215 -3.08 -7.58 13.09
CA PRO A 215 -2.39 -7.05 11.92
C PRO A 215 -2.99 -7.47 10.57
N ALA A 216 -3.60 -8.66 10.48
CA ALA A 216 -4.21 -9.11 9.24
C ALA A 216 -5.56 -8.43 9.00
N ALA A 217 -6.33 -8.16 10.06
CA ALA A 217 -7.55 -7.37 9.99
C ALA A 217 -7.25 -5.90 9.63
N GLU A 218 -6.18 -5.32 10.20
CA GLU A 218 -5.70 -3.99 9.82
C GLU A 218 -5.23 -3.94 8.35
N GLU A 219 -4.50 -4.94 7.88
CA GLU A 219 -4.09 -5.01 6.47
C GLU A 219 -5.29 -5.11 5.54
N ALA A 220 -6.29 -5.94 5.88
CA ALA A 220 -7.51 -6.07 5.09
C ALA A 220 -8.32 -4.76 5.08
N TYR A 221 -8.39 -4.06 6.21
CA TYR A 221 -8.96 -2.71 6.28
C TYR A 221 -8.24 -1.76 5.32
N TRP A 222 -6.91 -1.74 5.36
CA TRP A 222 -6.13 -0.84 4.50
C TRP A 222 -6.22 -1.20 3.02
N ASP A 223 -6.31 -2.48 2.66
CA ASP A 223 -6.54 -2.93 1.28
C ASP A 223 -7.90 -2.42 0.77
N LEU A 224 -8.97 -2.63 1.55
CA LEU A 224 -10.32 -2.16 1.25
C LEU A 224 -10.35 -0.62 1.13
N PHE A 225 -9.83 0.07 2.14
CA PHE A 225 -9.73 1.53 2.17
C PHE A 225 -9.02 2.08 0.93
N SER A 226 -7.86 1.50 0.58
CA SER A 226 -7.05 1.96 -0.56
C SER A 226 -7.78 1.75 -1.89
N TYR A 227 -8.53 0.66 -2.00
CA TYR A 227 -9.35 0.37 -3.17
C TYR A 227 -10.49 1.39 -3.32
N THR A 228 -11.28 1.57 -2.26
CA THR A 228 -12.40 2.52 -2.23
C THR A 228 -11.93 3.95 -2.47
N SER A 229 -10.84 4.36 -1.83
CA SER A 229 -10.26 5.70 -1.98
C SER A 229 -9.85 5.99 -3.44
N ARG A 230 -9.26 5.02 -4.14
CA ARG A 230 -8.91 5.19 -5.56
C ARG A 230 -10.15 5.32 -6.43
N LYS A 231 -11.20 4.54 -6.15
CA LYS A 231 -12.47 4.65 -6.87
C LYS A 231 -13.06 6.06 -6.69
N LEU A 232 -13.13 6.54 -5.44
CA LEU A 232 -13.61 7.88 -5.09
C LEU A 232 -12.73 9.01 -5.65
N SER A 233 -11.41 8.81 -5.76
CA SER A 233 -10.50 9.83 -6.28
C SER A 233 -10.84 10.31 -7.70
N ARG A 234 -11.62 9.51 -8.46
CA ARG A 234 -12.16 9.89 -9.77
C ARG A 234 -13.11 11.09 -9.70
N LEU A 235 -13.75 11.34 -8.57
CA LEU A 235 -14.63 12.49 -8.34
C LEU A 235 -13.87 13.80 -8.15
N VAL A 236 -12.59 13.74 -7.73
CA VAL A 236 -11.81 14.94 -7.38
C VAL A 236 -11.76 15.98 -8.51
N PRO A 237 -11.51 15.63 -9.78
CA PRO A 237 -11.53 16.62 -10.87
C PRO A 237 -12.91 17.29 -11.05
N ALA A 238 -14.00 16.54 -10.92
CA ALA A 238 -15.36 17.07 -11.06
C ALA A 238 -15.71 18.01 -9.88
N LEU A 239 -15.36 17.61 -8.65
CA LEU A 239 -15.50 18.42 -7.44
C LEU A 239 -14.70 19.74 -7.54
N ARG A 240 -13.48 19.69 -8.09
CA ARG A 240 -12.69 20.89 -8.36
C ARG A 240 -13.35 21.79 -9.40
N GLY A 241 -13.90 21.21 -10.48
CA GLY A 241 -14.66 21.96 -11.48
C GLY A 241 -15.90 22.64 -10.88
N PHE A 242 -16.60 21.97 -9.96
CA PHE A 242 -17.70 22.56 -9.21
C PHE A 242 -17.25 23.78 -8.38
N LEU A 243 -16.16 23.64 -7.60
CA LEU A 243 -15.61 24.74 -6.82
C LEU A 243 -15.21 25.93 -7.69
N GLU A 244 -14.53 25.68 -8.82
CA GLU A 244 -14.12 26.71 -9.78
C GLU A 244 -15.34 27.46 -10.34
N ARG A 245 -16.42 26.76 -10.72
CA ARG A 245 -17.66 27.39 -11.20
C ARG A 245 -18.39 28.21 -10.14
N ARG A 246 -18.26 27.81 -8.87
CA ARG A 246 -18.82 28.53 -7.71
C ARG A 246 -17.94 29.68 -7.22
N GLY A 247 -16.74 29.85 -7.78
CA GLY A 247 -15.82 30.92 -7.41
C GLY A 247 -14.93 30.60 -6.20
N PHE A 248 -14.90 29.34 -5.74
CA PHE A 248 -14.02 28.87 -4.67
C PHE A 248 -12.64 28.47 -5.23
N SER A 249 -11.93 29.43 -5.79
CA SER A 249 -10.61 29.20 -6.41
C SER A 249 -9.41 29.33 -5.45
N ASP A 250 -9.63 29.88 -4.26
CA ASP A 250 -8.60 30.28 -3.30
C ASP A 250 -8.80 29.67 -1.89
N LEU A 251 -9.45 28.51 -1.81
CA LEU A 251 -9.57 27.76 -0.56
C LEU A 251 -8.19 27.46 0.05
N CYS A 252 -8.05 27.67 1.35
CA CYS A 252 -6.87 27.23 2.08
C CYS A 252 -6.83 25.70 2.21
N GLU A 253 -5.68 25.14 2.60
CA GLU A 253 -5.48 23.67 2.70
C GLU A 253 -6.54 23.00 3.59
N HIS A 254 -6.94 23.65 4.68
CA HIS A 254 -7.91 23.11 5.63
C HIS A 254 -9.34 23.12 5.08
N GLU A 255 -9.75 24.20 4.40
CA GLU A 255 -11.06 24.28 3.72
C GLU A 255 -11.16 23.26 2.59
N ALA A 256 -10.13 23.18 1.74
CA ALA A 256 -10.07 22.22 0.64
C ALA A 256 -10.10 20.78 1.16
N THR A 257 -9.39 20.49 2.25
CA THR A 257 -9.43 19.17 2.89
C THR A 257 -10.81 18.88 3.47
N ALA A 258 -11.37 19.79 4.27
CA ALA A 258 -12.69 19.61 4.87
C ALA A 258 -13.77 19.38 3.83
N PHE A 259 -13.77 20.16 2.74
CA PHE A 259 -14.68 19.96 1.61
C PHE A 259 -14.49 18.60 0.95
N LEU A 260 -13.27 18.24 0.56
CA LEU A 260 -13.01 16.96 -0.12
C LEU A 260 -13.36 15.76 0.77
N THR A 261 -13.04 15.83 2.06
CA THR A 261 -13.39 14.76 3.01
C THR A 261 -14.90 14.63 3.14
N ALA A 262 -15.64 15.75 3.29
CA ALA A 262 -17.09 15.72 3.37
C ALA A 262 -17.73 15.20 2.07
N ALA A 263 -17.32 15.72 0.92
CA ALA A 263 -17.88 15.35 -0.38
C ALA A 263 -17.60 13.89 -0.75
N LEU A 264 -16.37 13.40 -0.54
CA LEU A 264 -16.04 12.00 -0.83
C LEU A 264 -16.71 11.03 0.15
N SER A 265 -16.88 11.42 1.42
CA SER A 265 -17.61 10.61 2.41
C SER A 265 -19.09 10.50 2.07
N GLN A 266 -19.73 11.63 1.73
CA GLN A 266 -21.13 11.63 1.29
C GLN A 266 -21.32 10.86 -0.03
N ALA A 267 -20.41 11.03 -1.00
CA ALA A 267 -20.45 10.26 -2.24
C ALA A 267 -20.31 8.75 -2.00
N LEU A 268 -19.42 8.36 -1.08
CA LEU A 268 -19.28 6.95 -0.70
C LEU A 268 -20.59 6.41 -0.13
N SER A 269 -21.25 7.17 0.75
CA SER A 269 -22.56 6.80 1.28
C SER A 269 -23.57 6.57 0.16
N VAL A 270 -23.65 7.46 -0.84
CA VAL A 270 -24.57 7.31 -1.99
C VAL A 270 -24.22 6.10 -2.87
N ILE A 271 -22.93 5.80 -3.03
CA ILE A 271 -22.44 4.67 -3.83
C ILE A 271 -22.72 3.33 -3.13
N GLU A 272 -22.56 3.29 -1.81
CA GLU A 272 -22.77 2.09 -0.99
C GLU A 272 -24.23 1.91 -0.56
N ASP A 273 -25.07 2.96 -0.62
CA ASP A 273 -26.47 2.88 -0.23
C ASP A 273 -27.17 1.82 -1.08
N ARG A 274 -27.48 0.70 -0.42
CA ARG A 274 -28.31 -0.34 -1.00
C ARG A 274 -29.73 0.15 -0.82
N GLU A 275 -30.39 0.51 -1.91
CA GLU A 275 -31.85 0.50 -1.95
C GLU A 275 -32.28 -0.89 -1.44
N GLU A 276 -32.82 -0.95 -0.22
CA GLU A 276 -33.56 -2.09 0.30
C GLU A 276 -34.79 -2.39 -0.58
#